data_AF-A0A8R1E4M4-F1
#
_entry.id   AF-A0A8R1E4M4-F1
#
_cell.length_a   1.000
_cell.length_b   1.000
_cell.length_c   1.000
_cell.angle_alpha   90.00
_cell.angle_beta   90.00
_cell.angle_gamma   90.00
#
_symmetry.space_group_name_H-M   'P 1'
#
loop_
_entity.id
_entity.type
_entity.pdbx_description
1 polymer ?
#
loop_
_entity_poly.entity_id
_entity_poly.type
_entity_poly.pdbx_seq_one_letter_code
_entity_poly.pdbx_strand_id
1 'polypeptide(L)'
;MVIIRGRQMGLDMPTLAKQFKTSKSVIWATLNTPDLSKATGRLLKTSSGDDRIIVRMTKKNPRQTSTDINSELKDQYGVQVSKDTVKRRLRHDSLFRRRSVNKPMIPEKNRSAGLNCFHANGVGFFIRITGTMESYMYKDILEKEMIPSGRSQMCRGWLFQQDNDRNHSSHYFKDWIAQHREVLGRRLKNKTAKKSYREVRATQGRMDQDPTSDPDEFDRVHAKRCEAVIKSKGMATKY
;
A
#
# COMPACT_ATOMS: atom_id res chain seq x y z
N MET A 1 27.61 -19.42 -24.57
CA MET A 1 28.99 -19.78 -24.19
C MET A 1 29.97 -19.24 -25.24
N VAL A 2 30.94 -18.41 -24.83
CA VAL A 2 31.87 -17.73 -25.76
C VAL A 2 32.91 -18.69 -26.38
N ILE A 3 33.34 -19.70 -25.62
CA ILE A 3 34.32 -20.71 -26.07
C ILE A 3 33.77 -21.61 -27.19
N ILE A 4 32.52 -22.05 -27.09
CA ILE A 4 31.83 -22.86 -28.12
C ILE A 4 31.73 -22.06 -29.44
N ARG A 5 31.34 -20.78 -29.35
CA ARG A 5 31.24 -19.90 -30.52
C ARG A 5 32.59 -19.68 -31.19
N GLY A 6 33.65 -19.48 -30.41
CA GLY A 6 35.01 -19.36 -30.93
C GLY A 6 35.46 -20.62 -31.68
N ARG A 7 35.09 -21.81 -31.20
CA ARG A 7 35.37 -23.07 -31.89
C ARG A 7 34.60 -23.22 -33.21
N GLN A 8 33.34 -22.79 -33.26
CA GLN A 8 32.53 -22.75 -34.48
C GLN A 8 33.06 -21.77 -35.53
N MET A 9 33.75 -20.71 -35.10
CA MET A 9 34.44 -19.75 -35.96
C MET A 9 35.82 -20.25 -36.44
N GLY A 10 36.20 -21.50 -36.15
CA GLY A 10 37.45 -22.11 -36.61
C GLY A 10 38.68 -21.78 -35.77
N LEU A 11 38.54 -21.16 -34.59
CA LEU A 11 39.69 -20.90 -33.72
C LEU A 11 40.28 -22.19 -33.17
N ASP A 12 41.62 -22.26 -33.15
CA ASP A 12 42.35 -23.40 -32.62
C ASP A 12 42.40 -23.39 -31.08
N MET A 13 42.67 -24.56 -30.49
CA MET A 13 42.74 -24.72 -29.04
C MET A 13 43.81 -23.81 -28.37
N PRO A 14 45.03 -23.66 -28.94
CA PRO A 14 46.03 -22.70 -28.46
C PRO A 14 45.56 -21.24 -28.43
N THR A 15 44.88 -20.77 -29.47
CA THR A 15 44.41 -19.39 -29.59
C THR A 15 43.30 -19.12 -28.57
N LEU A 16 42.38 -20.07 -28.39
CA LEU A 16 41.36 -19.98 -27.35
C LEU A 16 42.02 -19.98 -25.95
N ALA A 17 43.01 -20.85 -25.70
CA ALA A 17 43.70 -20.91 -24.40
C ALA A 17 44.43 -19.59 -24.07
N LYS A 18 45.09 -19.01 -25.07
CA LYS A 18 45.77 -17.71 -24.95
C LYS A 18 44.77 -16.57 -24.74
N GLN A 19 43.63 -16.59 -25.45
CA GLN A 19 42.59 -15.56 -25.34
C GLN A 19 41.92 -15.55 -23.96
N PHE A 20 41.59 -16.73 -23.42
CA PHE A 20 40.89 -16.87 -22.13
C PHE A 20 41.84 -16.98 -20.93
N LYS A 21 43.16 -17.01 -21.16
CA LYS A 21 44.19 -17.18 -20.11
C LYS A 21 43.95 -18.44 -19.27
N THR A 22 43.55 -19.53 -19.91
CA THR A 22 43.28 -20.84 -19.28
C THR A 22 44.09 -21.93 -19.97
N SER A 23 44.17 -23.12 -19.36
CA SER A 23 44.84 -24.26 -19.97
C SER A 23 44.02 -24.83 -21.13
N LYS A 24 44.70 -25.46 -22.10
CA LYS A 24 44.06 -26.22 -23.18
C LYS A 24 43.13 -27.32 -22.64
N SER A 25 43.46 -27.91 -21.48
CA SER A 25 42.63 -28.93 -20.84
C SER A 25 41.30 -28.38 -20.31
N VAL A 26 41.28 -27.17 -19.75
CA VAL A 26 40.05 -26.51 -19.29
C VAL A 26 39.13 -26.19 -20.47
N ILE A 27 39.71 -25.74 -21.60
CA ILE A 27 38.96 -25.47 -22.83
C ILE A 27 38.39 -26.76 -23.44
N TRP A 28 39.18 -27.83 -23.47
CA TRP A 28 38.72 -29.14 -23.91
C TRP A 28 37.57 -29.66 -23.03
N ALA A 29 37.71 -29.57 -21.71
CA ALA A 29 36.66 -29.97 -20.78
C ALA A 29 35.37 -29.14 -20.97
N THR A 30 35.48 -27.81 -21.06
CA THR A 30 34.29 -26.95 -21.27
C THR A 30 33.61 -27.14 -22.62
N LEU A 31 34.36 -27.52 -23.67
CA LEU A 31 33.77 -27.85 -24.98
C LEU A 31 33.05 -29.21 -24.97
N ASN A 32 33.54 -30.19 -24.21
CA ASN A 32 32.98 -31.54 -24.18
C ASN A 32 31.88 -31.74 -23.13
N THR A 33 31.89 -30.95 -22.05
CA THR A 33 30.87 -30.99 -21.00
C THR A 33 30.30 -29.58 -20.73
N PRO A 34 29.56 -29.01 -21.70
CA PRO A 34 29.04 -27.66 -21.57
C PRO A 34 28.02 -27.49 -20.44
N ASP A 35 27.27 -28.55 -20.12
CA ASP A 35 26.20 -28.54 -19.11
C ASP A 35 26.62 -29.26 -17.82
N LEU A 36 27.69 -28.78 -17.17
CA LEU A 36 28.07 -29.29 -15.86
C LEU A 36 26.95 -29.00 -14.85
N SER A 37 26.37 -30.06 -14.28
CA SER A 37 25.48 -29.92 -13.14
C SER A 37 26.22 -29.23 -12.00
N LYS A 38 25.54 -28.33 -11.29
CA LYS A 38 26.13 -27.67 -10.13
C LYS A 38 26.64 -28.72 -9.14
N ALA A 39 27.86 -28.52 -8.64
CA ALA A 39 28.43 -29.39 -7.62
C ALA A 39 27.48 -29.49 -6.43
N THR A 40 27.23 -30.70 -5.95
CA THR A 40 26.41 -30.94 -4.77
C THR A 40 27.10 -30.30 -3.57
N GLY A 41 26.49 -29.24 -3.05
CA GLY A 41 26.99 -28.56 -1.85
C GLY A 41 26.85 -29.42 -0.61
N ARG A 42 27.36 -28.91 0.52
CA ARG A 42 27.18 -29.53 1.82
C ARG A 42 25.70 -29.76 2.12
N LEU A 43 25.37 -30.96 2.61
CA LEU A 43 24.03 -31.31 3.05
C LEU A 43 23.48 -30.30 4.07
N LEU A 44 22.18 -30.03 3.93
CA LEU A 44 21.47 -29.11 4.79
C LEU A 44 21.24 -29.72 6.17
N LYS A 45 21.28 -28.89 7.21
CA LYS A 45 20.97 -29.31 8.59
C LYS A 45 19.47 -29.50 8.86
N THR A 46 18.61 -29.01 7.98
CA THR A 46 17.15 -29.11 8.10
C THR A 46 16.60 -29.90 6.92
N SER A 47 15.56 -30.69 7.19
CA SER A 47 14.76 -31.36 6.19
C SER A 47 13.70 -30.42 5.61
N SER A 48 13.07 -30.82 4.51
CA SER A 48 11.93 -30.08 3.94
C SER A 48 10.71 -30.04 4.87
N GLY A 49 10.57 -31.03 5.76
CA GLY A 49 9.54 -31.05 6.81
C GLY A 49 9.78 -29.96 7.85
N ASP A 50 11.02 -29.83 8.32
CA ASP A 50 11.42 -28.81 9.30
C ASP A 50 11.21 -27.41 8.74
N ASP A 51 11.57 -27.19 7.47
CA ASP A 51 11.38 -25.90 6.79
C ASP A 51 9.88 -25.52 6.73
N ARG A 52 8.98 -26.49 6.49
CA ARG A 52 7.52 -26.26 6.54
C ARG A 52 7.03 -25.93 7.95
N ILE A 53 7.60 -26.58 8.97
CA ILE A 53 7.26 -26.31 10.38
C ILE A 53 7.66 -24.89 10.75
N ILE A 54 8.88 -24.45 10.37
CA ILE A 54 9.37 -23.08 10.57
C ILE A 54 8.40 -22.04 9.98
N VAL A 55 7.97 -22.27 8.75
CA VAL A 55 7.05 -21.36 8.03
C VAL A 55 5.67 -21.36 8.68
N ARG A 56 5.18 -22.52 9.12
CA ARG A 56 3.87 -22.66 9.79
C ARG A 56 3.84 -21.90 11.11
N MET A 57 4.85 -22.06 11.97
CA MET A 57 4.94 -21.35 13.26
C MET A 57 4.94 -19.83 13.04
N THR A 58 5.73 -19.36 12.07
CA THR A 58 5.80 -17.92 11.73
C THR A 58 4.47 -17.37 11.22
N LYS A 59 3.73 -18.15 10.40
CA LYS A 59 2.40 -17.74 9.92
C LYS A 59 1.34 -17.74 11.03
N LYS A 60 1.47 -18.64 12.01
CA LYS A 60 0.57 -18.71 13.18
C LYS A 60 0.77 -17.49 14.08
N ASN A 61 2.02 -17.09 14.34
CA ASN A 61 2.34 -15.89 15.11
C ASN A 61 3.44 -15.06 14.43
N PRO A 62 3.09 -14.04 13.62
CA PRO A 62 4.05 -13.20 12.90
C PRO A 62 4.99 -12.37 13.78
N ARG A 63 4.75 -12.31 15.09
CA ARG A 63 5.59 -11.57 16.05
C ARG A 63 6.67 -12.43 16.71
N GLN A 64 6.63 -13.76 16.54
CA GLN A 64 7.67 -14.64 17.07
C GLN A 64 9.03 -14.32 16.47
N THR A 65 10.07 -14.36 17.32
CA THR A 65 11.43 -14.11 16.87
C THR A 65 12.08 -15.39 16.35
N SER A 66 13.18 -15.24 15.59
CA SER A 66 13.98 -16.39 15.14
C SER A 66 14.58 -17.19 16.30
N THR A 67 14.72 -16.59 17.48
CA THR A 67 15.21 -17.26 18.69
C THR A 67 14.11 -18.12 19.29
N ASP A 68 12.90 -17.59 19.39
CA ASP A 68 11.72 -18.32 19.92
C ASP A 68 11.40 -19.52 19.04
N ILE A 69 11.44 -19.32 17.71
CA ILE A 69 11.27 -20.40 16.73
C ILE A 69 12.37 -21.47 16.91
N ASN A 70 13.60 -21.06 17.20
CA ASN A 70 14.70 -22.01 17.38
C ASN A 70 14.55 -22.84 18.66
N SER A 71 14.14 -22.23 19.78
CA SER A 71 13.80 -22.98 20.99
C SER A 71 12.65 -23.95 20.75
N GLU A 72 11.59 -23.51 20.08
CA GLU A 72 10.42 -24.36 19.80
C GLU A 72 10.78 -25.56 18.90
N LEU A 73 11.65 -25.38 17.91
CA LEU A 73 12.18 -26.48 17.09
C LEU A 73 13.00 -27.48 17.90
N LYS A 74 13.81 -26.98 18.83
CA LYS A 74 14.64 -27.83 19.69
C LYS A 74 13.77 -28.64 20.65
N ASP A 75 12.77 -28.00 21.25
CA ASP A 75 11.95 -28.59 22.30
C ASP A 75 10.91 -29.58 21.76
N GLN A 76 10.23 -29.25 20.66
CA GLN A 76 9.16 -30.09 20.10
C GLN A 76 9.63 -31.11 19.07
N TYR A 77 10.65 -30.77 18.27
CA TYR A 77 11.05 -31.57 17.10
C TYR A 77 12.49 -32.10 17.20
N GLY A 78 13.24 -31.74 18.25
CA GLY A 78 14.63 -32.18 18.45
C GLY A 78 15.63 -31.61 17.44
N VAL A 79 15.24 -30.63 16.63
CA VAL A 79 16.06 -30.09 15.54
C VAL A 79 16.99 -29.01 16.07
N GLN A 80 18.29 -29.33 16.18
CA GLN A 80 19.30 -28.39 16.67
C GLN A 80 19.85 -27.50 15.55
N VAL A 81 19.33 -26.28 15.47
CA VAL A 81 19.76 -25.28 14.48
C VAL A 81 20.16 -23.96 15.13
N SER A 82 20.82 -23.10 14.35
CA SER A 82 21.10 -21.73 14.78
C SER A 82 19.96 -20.80 14.36
N LYS A 83 19.78 -19.69 15.12
CA LYS A 83 18.82 -18.62 14.76
C LYS A 83 19.00 -18.11 13.33
N ASP A 84 20.23 -18.11 12.80
CA ASP A 84 20.51 -17.65 11.43
C ASP A 84 20.14 -18.70 10.38
N THR A 85 20.11 -19.99 10.74
CA THR A 85 19.53 -21.04 9.89
C THR A 85 18.03 -20.82 9.73
N VAL A 86 17.32 -20.57 10.83
CA VAL A 86 15.89 -20.22 10.81
C VAL A 86 15.65 -18.98 9.92
N LYS A 87 16.41 -17.89 10.10
CA LYS A 87 16.29 -16.70 9.24
C LYS A 87 16.54 -17.00 7.76
N ARG A 88 17.49 -17.87 7.43
CA ARG A 88 17.80 -18.24 6.04
C ARG A 88 16.63 -19.00 5.40
N ARG A 89 15.99 -19.91 6.15
CA ARG A 89 14.78 -20.62 5.70
C ARG A 89 13.60 -19.68 5.49
N LEU A 90 13.37 -18.76 6.42
CA LEU A 90 12.33 -17.74 6.26
C LEU A 90 12.57 -16.86 5.04
N ARG A 91 13.82 -16.45 4.79
CA ARG A 91 14.18 -15.67 3.58
C ARG A 91 14.02 -16.46 2.29
N HIS A 92 14.35 -17.75 2.30
CA HIS A 92 14.12 -18.64 1.14
C HIS A 92 12.63 -18.63 0.75
N ASP A 93 11.75 -18.62 1.75
CA ASP A 93 10.29 -18.57 1.54
C ASP A 93 9.74 -17.12 1.49
N SER A 94 10.61 -16.13 1.24
CA SER A 94 10.24 -14.72 1.10
C SER A 94 9.54 -14.10 2.32
N LEU A 95 9.76 -14.66 3.52
CA LEU A 95 9.29 -14.10 4.78
C LEU A 95 10.35 -13.19 5.39
N PHE A 96 10.02 -11.90 5.48
CA PHE A 96 10.90 -10.86 5.99
C PHE A 96 10.32 -10.20 7.23
N ARG A 97 11.19 -9.87 8.18
CA ARG A 97 10.83 -9.04 9.33
C ARG A 97 10.37 -7.66 8.83
N ARG A 98 9.20 -7.22 9.28
CA ARG A 98 8.68 -5.86 9.07
C ARG A 98 8.46 -5.18 10.43
N ARG A 99 8.58 -3.86 10.47
CA ARG A 99 8.13 -3.05 11.61
C ARG A 99 6.67 -2.67 11.37
N SER A 100 5.82 -2.87 12.37
CA SER A 100 4.48 -2.29 12.35
C SER A 100 4.60 -0.76 12.29
N VAL A 101 3.75 -0.12 11.49
CA VAL A 101 3.67 1.34 11.45
C VAL A 101 2.99 1.81 12.74
N ASN A 102 3.66 2.68 13.50
CA ASN A 102 3.05 3.34 14.64
C ASN A 102 1.95 4.28 14.12
N LYS A 103 0.70 4.00 14.49
CA LYS A 103 -0.41 4.92 14.28
C LYS A 103 -0.44 5.86 15.48
N PRO A 104 -0.03 7.14 15.36
CA PRO A 104 -0.03 8.04 16.50
C PRO A 104 -1.47 8.20 17.00
N MET A 105 -1.65 8.00 18.30
CA MET A 105 -2.91 8.34 18.97
C MET A 105 -2.94 9.86 19.09
N ILE A 106 -3.99 10.51 18.57
CA ILE A 106 -4.10 11.98 18.60
C ILE A 106 -4.27 12.43 20.07
N PRO A 107 -3.31 13.18 20.65
CA PRO A 107 -3.38 13.61 22.05
C PRO A 107 -4.56 14.56 22.29
N GLU A 108 -5.15 14.51 23.48
CA GLU A 108 -6.30 15.35 23.91
C GLU A 108 -6.10 16.84 23.58
N LYS A 109 -4.92 17.37 23.89
CA LYS A 109 -4.52 18.78 23.65
C LYS A 109 -4.44 19.18 22.17
N ASN A 110 -4.24 18.22 21.27
CA ASN A 110 -4.20 18.46 19.83
C ASN A 110 -5.59 18.26 19.20
N ARG A 111 -6.61 17.90 19.99
CA ARG A 111 -8.02 17.99 19.60
C ARG A 111 -8.58 19.39 19.86
N SER A 112 -7.86 20.45 19.51
CA SER A 112 -8.56 21.73 19.29
C SER A 112 -9.56 21.45 18.16
N ALA A 113 -10.81 21.14 18.52
CA ALA A 113 -11.84 20.75 17.58
C ALA A 113 -12.02 21.93 16.63
N GLY A 114 -11.65 21.71 15.38
CA GLY A 114 -11.80 22.69 14.33
C GLY A 114 -12.51 22.01 13.20
N LEU A 115 -13.50 22.69 12.61
CA LEU A 115 -14.04 22.26 11.35
C LEU A 115 -13.14 22.79 10.25
N ASN A 116 -12.66 21.90 9.39
CA ASN A 116 -11.90 22.26 8.21
C ASN A 116 -12.60 21.74 6.96
N CYS A 117 -12.40 22.43 5.84
CA CYS A 117 -12.75 21.93 4.52
C CYS A 117 -11.57 22.06 3.56
N PHE A 118 -11.59 21.28 2.49
CA PHE A 118 -10.61 21.33 1.42
C PHE A 118 -11.28 20.87 0.12
N HIS A 119 -10.74 21.31 -1.01
CA HIS A 119 -11.21 20.96 -2.35
C HIS A 119 -10.01 20.79 -3.30
N ALA A 120 -10.25 20.35 -4.53
CA ALA A 120 -9.20 20.13 -5.52
C ALA A 120 -8.29 21.35 -5.73
N ASN A 121 -8.85 22.56 -5.66
CA ASN A 121 -8.12 23.82 -5.83
C ASN A 121 -7.31 24.26 -4.59
N GLY A 122 -7.33 23.51 -3.47
CA GLY A 122 -6.58 23.87 -2.27
C GLY A 122 -7.30 23.66 -0.93
N VAL A 123 -6.71 24.20 0.13
CA VAL A 123 -7.27 24.19 1.49
C VAL A 123 -8.37 25.25 1.58
N GLY A 124 -9.53 24.87 2.10
CA GLY A 124 -10.64 25.80 2.34
C GLY A 124 -10.54 26.47 3.70
N PHE A 125 -11.69 26.80 4.30
CA PHE A 125 -11.73 27.46 5.60
C PHE A 125 -11.41 26.51 6.76
N PHE A 126 -10.87 27.07 7.84
CA PHE A 126 -10.64 26.41 9.12
C PHE A 126 -11.27 27.24 10.23
N ILE A 127 -12.25 26.66 10.94
CA ILE A 127 -12.96 27.34 12.02
C ILE A 127 -12.71 26.58 13.31
N ARG A 128 -12.18 27.30 14.30
CA ARG A 128 -12.02 26.77 15.65
C ARG A 128 -13.38 26.68 16.33
N ILE A 129 -13.74 25.49 16.80
CA ILE A 129 -14.94 25.26 17.59
C ILE A 129 -14.59 25.37 19.06
N THR A 130 -15.32 26.22 19.77
CA THR A 130 -15.23 26.32 21.23
C THR A 130 -16.25 25.38 21.85
N GLY A 131 -15.79 24.32 22.51
CA GLY A 131 -16.65 23.32 23.15
C GLY A 131 -17.07 22.17 22.23
N THR A 132 -18.12 21.45 22.63
CA THR A 132 -18.66 20.31 21.88
C THR A 132 -19.53 20.80 20.74
N MET A 133 -19.25 20.34 19.51
CA MET A 133 -20.05 20.72 18.34
C MET A 133 -21.47 20.19 18.46
N GLU A 134 -22.46 21.05 18.23
CA GLU A 134 -23.87 20.69 18.10
C GLU A 134 -24.36 20.81 16.65
N SER A 135 -25.49 20.18 16.34
CA SER A 135 -26.03 20.14 14.97
C SER A 135 -26.39 21.52 14.39
N TYR A 136 -26.86 22.46 15.20
CA TYR A 136 -27.14 23.84 14.75
C TYR A 136 -25.86 24.64 14.50
N MET A 137 -24.82 24.45 15.34
CA MET A 137 -23.52 25.10 15.13
C MET A 137 -22.91 24.65 13.80
N TYR A 138 -23.00 23.36 13.51
CA TYR A 138 -22.54 22.81 12.25
C TYR A 138 -23.31 23.39 11.06
N LYS A 139 -24.65 23.43 11.13
CA LYS A 139 -25.51 24.08 10.13
C LYS A 139 -25.08 25.53 9.88
N ASP A 140 -24.94 26.32 10.94
CA ASP A 140 -24.54 27.72 10.86
C ASP A 140 -23.20 27.92 10.16
N ILE A 141 -22.21 27.08 10.49
CA ILE A 141 -20.91 27.11 9.84
C ILE A 141 -21.05 26.78 8.34
N LEU A 142 -21.83 25.75 7.99
CA LEU A 142 -22.01 25.40 6.58
C LEU A 142 -22.71 26.51 5.78
N GLU A 143 -23.71 27.15 6.38
CA GLU A 143 -24.49 28.22 5.76
C GLU A 143 -23.66 29.49 5.55
N LYS A 144 -22.87 29.88 6.57
CA LYS A 144 -22.10 31.13 6.56
C LYS A 144 -20.78 31.02 5.78
N GLU A 145 -20.14 29.86 5.80
CA GLU A 145 -18.73 29.73 5.36
C GLU A 145 -18.62 28.77 4.17
N MET A 146 -19.24 27.59 4.26
CA MET A 146 -19.08 26.55 3.25
C MET A 146 -19.84 26.84 1.95
N ILE A 147 -21.11 27.23 2.04
CA ILE A 147 -21.91 27.53 0.85
C ILE A 147 -21.31 28.70 0.05
N PRO A 148 -20.92 29.84 0.66
CA PRO A 148 -20.26 30.91 -0.07
C PRO A 148 -18.91 30.51 -0.66
N SER A 149 -18.07 29.77 0.09
CA SER A 149 -16.79 29.24 -0.41
C SER A 149 -17.00 28.29 -1.60
N GLY A 150 -17.92 27.34 -1.51
CA GLY A 150 -18.24 26.43 -2.61
C GLY A 150 -18.76 27.14 -3.86
N ARG A 151 -19.57 28.19 -3.71
CA ARG A 151 -20.07 29.00 -4.83
C ARG A 151 -18.99 29.85 -5.51
N SER A 152 -18.01 30.33 -4.74
CA SER A 152 -16.98 31.25 -5.23
C SER A 152 -15.75 30.54 -5.77
N GLN A 153 -15.36 29.40 -5.16
CA GLN A 153 -14.09 28.73 -5.41
C GLN A 153 -14.24 27.42 -6.18
N MET A 154 -15.45 26.88 -6.31
CA MET A 154 -15.72 25.62 -7.00
C MET A 154 -16.62 25.81 -8.22
N CYS A 155 -16.40 24.98 -9.24
CA CYS A 155 -17.20 24.98 -10.46
C CYS A 155 -18.65 24.50 -10.22
N ARG A 156 -19.54 24.80 -11.17
CA ARG A 156 -20.94 24.33 -11.13
C ARG A 156 -21.01 22.81 -10.98
N GLY A 157 -21.82 22.35 -10.03
CA GLY A 157 -22.07 20.91 -9.81
C GLY A 157 -21.06 20.20 -8.90
N TRP A 158 -20.35 20.94 -8.04
CA TRP A 158 -19.51 20.38 -6.99
C TRP A 158 -20.27 19.42 -6.05
N LEU A 159 -19.54 18.51 -5.40
CA LEU A 159 -20.10 17.50 -4.50
C LEU A 159 -19.67 17.78 -3.07
N PHE A 160 -20.64 17.77 -2.16
CA PHE A 160 -20.36 17.88 -0.73
C PHE A 160 -20.22 16.48 -0.10
N GLN A 161 -19.06 16.25 0.53
CA GLN A 161 -18.76 15.04 1.29
C GLN A 161 -18.47 15.40 2.75
N GLN A 162 -19.12 14.65 3.65
CA GLN A 162 -18.93 14.71 5.11
C GLN A 162 -19.02 13.30 5.68
N ASP A 163 -18.57 13.10 6.91
CA ASP A 163 -18.70 11.82 7.61
C ASP A 163 -20.15 11.58 8.11
N ASN A 164 -20.34 10.43 8.76
CA ASN A 164 -21.62 9.99 9.32
C ASN A 164 -21.75 10.32 10.82
N ASP A 165 -21.16 11.42 11.29
CA ASP A 165 -21.31 11.84 12.69
C ASP A 165 -22.81 11.98 13.09
N ARG A 166 -23.11 11.76 14.37
CA ARG A 166 -24.44 11.94 14.95
C ARG A 166 -24.99 13.34 14.71
N ASN A 167 -24.16 14.37 14.79
CA ASN A 167 -24.56 15.77 14.56
C ASN A 167 -25.01 16.00 13.11
N HIS A 168 -24.34 15.35 12.16
CA HIS A 168 -24.60 15.36 10.71
C HIS A 168 -25.79 14.48 10.28
N SER A 169 -26.31 13.71 11.24
CA SER A 169 -27.35 12.70 11.05
C SER A 169 -28.62 12.99 11.85
N SER A 170 -28.66 14.11 12.59
CA SER A 170 -29.86 14.60 13.29
C SER A 170 -31.01 14.87 12.30
N HIS A 171 -32.25 14.75 12.77
CA HIS A 171 -33.43 15.06 11.95
C HIS A 171 -33.40 16.52 11.48
N TYR A 172 -33.17 17.45 12.42
CA TYR A 172 -32.96 18.86 12.16
C TYR A 172 -32.00 19.12 10.98
N PHE A 173 -30.80 18.55 11.02
CA PHE A 173 -29.80 18.78 9.98
C PHE A 173 -30.14 18.08 8.66
N LYS A 174 -30.79 16.90 8.71
CA LYS A 174 -31.27 16.21 7.52
C LYS A 174 -32.33 17.02 6.78
N ASP A 175 -33.26 17.62 7.50
CA ASP A 175 -34.32 18.44 6.95
C ASP A 175 -33.76 19.72 6.32
N TRP A 176 -32.82 20.38 7.01
CA TRP A 176 -32.10 21.53 6.46
C TRP A 176 -31.33 21.19 5.17
N ILE A 177 -30.57 20.09 5.15
CA ILE A 177 -29.88 19.64 3.92
C ILE A 177 -30.85 19.34 2.79
N ALA A 178 -32.02 18.78 3.08
CA ALA A 178 -33.01 18.47 2.05
C ALA A 178 -33.52 19.75 1.36
N GLN A 179 -33.70 20.83 2.13
CA GLN A 179 -34.07 22.16 1.61
C GLN A 179 -32.94 22.83 0.83
N HIS A 180 -31.66 22.55 1.17
CA HIS A 180 -30.48 23.17 0.56
C HIS A 180 -29.80 22.28 -0.50
N ARG A 181 -30.49 21.26 -1.00
CA ARG A 181 -29.94 20.22 -1.87
C ARG A 181 -29.45 20.74 -3.23
N GLU A 182 -30.06 21.79 -3.76
CA GLU A 182 -29.61 22.45 -4.99
C GLU A 182 -28.28 23.17 -4.80
N VAL A 183 -28.03 23.67 -3.59
CA VAL A 183 -26.84 24.47 -3.25
C VAL A 183 -25.68 23.59 -2.80
N LEU A 184 -25.96 22.49 -2.08
CA LEU A 184 -24.96 21.62 -1.47
C LEU A 184 -24.47 20.46 -2.36
N GLY A 185 -24.78 20.48 -3.65
CA GLY A 185 -24.42 19.38 -4.55
C GLY A 185 -25.09 18.04 -4.16
N ARG A 186 -24.86 16.99 -4.96
CA ARG A 186 -25.42 15.66 -4.64
C ARG A 186 -24.68 15.05 -3.45
N ARG A 187 -25.35 14.93 -2.29
CA ARG A 187 -24.79 14.26 -1.11
C ARG A 187 -24.45 12.78 -1.40
N LEU A 188 -23.19 12.40 -1.20
CA LEU A 188 -22.74 11.00 -1.24
C LEU A 188 -22.95 10.34 0.13
N LYS A 189 -24.13 9.76 0.39
CA LYS A 189 -24.38 8.94 1.60
C LYS A 189 -24.14 7.46 1.34
N ASN A 190 -23.42 6.78 2.24
CA ASN A 190 -23.37 5.31 2.36
C ASN A 190 -23.18 4.56 1.03
N LYS A 191 -22.41 5.13 0.12
CA LYS A 191 -22.13 4.49 -1.17
C LYS A 191 -20.97 3.53 -0.98
N THR A 192 -21.13 2.32 -1.50
CA THR A 192 -20.00 1.39 -1.63
C THR A 192 -18.85 2.13 -2.33
N ALA A 193 -17.60 1.85 -1.95
CA ALA A 193 -16.41 2.49 -2.54
C ALA A 193 -16.43 2.52 -4.08
N LYS A 194 -17.02 1.50 -4.73
CA LYS A 194 -17.22 1.46 -6.19
C LYS A 194 -18.18 2.54 -6.71
N LYS A 195 -19.29 2.77 -6.01
CA LYS A 195 -20.34 3.73 -6.42
C LYS A 195 -19.92 5.16 -6.12
N SER A 196 -19.24 5.41 -4.99
CA SER A 196 -18.63 6.72 -4.73
C SER A 196 -17.54 7.05 -5.76
N TYR A 197 -16.64 6.10 -6.05
CA TYR A 197 -15.60 6.28 -7.07
C TYR A 197 -16.16 6.65 -8.45
N ARG A 198 -17.22 5.96 -8.90
CA ARG A 198 -17.87 6.25 -10.19
C ARG A 198 -18.46 7.66 -10.26
N GLU A 199 -19.07 8.11 -9.17
CA GLU A 199 -19.68 9.45 -9.13
C GLU A 199 -18.63 10.56 -9.03
N VAL A 200 -17.57 10.37 -8.24
CA VAL A 200 -16.42 11.28 -8.18
C VAL A 200 -15.71 11.37 -9.55
N ARG A 201 -15.47 10.23 -10.22
CA ARG A 201 -14.94 10.19 -11.59
C ARG A 201 -15.84 10.91 -12.60
N ALA A 202 -17.16 10.76 -12.47
CA ALA A 202 -18.12 11.38 -13.39
C ALA A 202 -18.16 12.91 -13.24
N THR A 203 -17.92 13.43 -12.03
CA THR A 203 -17.71 14.86 -11.81
C THR A 203 -16.34 15.33 -12.28
N GLN A 204 -15.30 14.51 -12.12
CA GLN A 204 -13.95 14.81 -12.63
C GLN A 204 -13.92 14.98 -14.15
N GLY A 205 -14.51 14.04 -14.90
CA GLY A 205 -14.55 14.11 -16.37
C GLY A 205 -15.34 15.30 -16.93
N ARG A 206 -16.10 16.02 -16.10
CA ARG A 206 -16.74 17.29 -16.45
C ARG A 206 -15.83 18.49 -16.16
N MET A 207 -14.93 18.37 -15.19
CA MET A 207 -13.95 19.40 -14.81
C MET A 207 -12.71 19.38 -15.73
N ASP A 208 -12.35 18.22 -16.28
CA ASP A 208 -11.24 18.05 -17.25
C ASP A 208 -11.45 18.80 -18.60
N GLN A 209 -12.56 19.51 -18.78
CA GLN A 209 -12.85 20.35 -19.95
C GLN A 209 -12.55 21.85 -19.74
N ASP A 210 -12.02 22.25 -18.58
CA ASP A 210 -11.65 23.63 -18.23
C ASP A 210 -10.11 23.79 -18.23
N PRO A 211 -9.51 24.62 -19.09
CA PRO A 211 -8.06 24.57 -19.38
C PRO A 211 -7.16 25.24 -18.33
N THR A 212 -7.66 25.58 -17.14
CA THR A 212 -6.86 26.30 -16.12
C THR A 212 -6.89 25.58 -14.77
N SER A 213 -6.18 24.46 -14.64
CA SER A 213 -5.63 23.99 -13.36
C SER A 213 -4.80 22.72 -13.56
N ASP A 214 -3.76 22.53 -12.75
CA ASP A 214 -3.15 21.22 -12.47
C ASP A 214 -3.58 20.80 -11.05
N PRO A 215 -4.74 20.13 -10.88
CA PRO A 215 -5.30 19.71 -9.59
C PRO A 215 -4.95 18.25 -9.25
N ASP A 216 -4.03 17.64 -10.00
CA ASP A 216 -4.07 16.21 -10.25
C ASP A 216 -3.57 15.29 -9.09
N GLU A 217 -2.84 15.79 -8.09
CA GLU A 217 -2.26 14.89 -7.07
C GLU A 217 -3.33 14.32 -6.12
N PHE A 218 -4.29 15.15 -5.70
CA PHE A 218 -5.30 14.76 -4.73
C PHE A 218 -6.26 13.71 -5.30
N ASP A 219 -6.75 13.91 -6.51
CA ASP A 219 -7.68 12.98 -7.17
C ASP A 219 -6.99 11.68 -7.57
N ARG A 220 -5.71 11.75 -7.99
CA ARG A 220 -4.88 10.56 -8.21
C ARG A 220 -4.70 9.75 -6.92
N VAL A 221 -4.49 10.40 -5.77
CA VAL A 221 -4.39 9.73 -4.46
C VAL A 221 -5.73 9.15 -4.03
N HIS A 222 -6.84 9.90 -4.19
CA HIS A 222 -8.17 9.44 -3.83
C HIS A 222 -8.58 8.20 -4.65
N ALA A 223 -8.31 8.20 -5.96
CA ALA A 223 -8.55 7.06 -6.83
C ALA A 223 -7.80 5.80 -6.35
N LYS A 224 -6.51 5.93 -6.01
CA LYS A 224 -5.69 4.83 -5.48
C LYS A 224 -6.21 4.31 -4.13
N ARG A 225 -6.72 5.19 -3.27
CA ARG A 225 -7.35 4.81 -1.99
C ARG A 225 -8.61 3.97 -2.22
N CYS A 226 -9.51 4.43 -3.09
CA CYS A 226 -10.73 3.68 -3.43
C CYS A 226 -10.42 2.32 -4.04
N GLU A 227 -9.45 2.25 -4.96
CA GLU A 227 -9.03 1.01 -5.60
C GLU A 227 -8.45 0.01 -4.59
N ALA A 228 -7.65 0.50 -3.63
CA ALA A 228 -7.14 -0.32 -2.54
C ALA A 228 -8.28 -0.89 -1.66
N VAL A 229 -9.30 -0.09 -1.35
CA VAL A 229 -10.48 -0.53 -0.57
C VAL A 229 -11.30 -1.57 -1.35
N ILE A 230 -11.44 -1.39 -2.67
CA ILE A 230 -12.13 -2.36 -3.52
C ILE A 230 -11.37 -3.68 -3.54
N LYS A 231 -10.03 -3.64 -3.70
CA LYS A 231 -9.16 -4.82 -3.70
C LYS A 231 -9.16 -5.53 -2.33
N SER A 232 -9.24 -4.79 -1.24
CA SER A 232 -9.32 -5.34 0.12
C SER A 232 -10.73 -5.80 0.52
N LYS A 233 -11.71 -5.74 -0.39
CA LYS A 233 -13.13 -6.07 -0.12
C LYS A 233 -13.72 -5.29 1.06
N GLY A 234 -13.34 -4.02 1.21
CA GLY A 234 -13.82 -3.14 2.28
C GLY A 234 -13.02 -3.21 3.57
N MET A 235 -11.98 -4.04 3.66
CA MET A 235 -11.08 -4.04 4.82
C MET A 235 -10.17 -2.81 4.83
N ALA A 236 -9.71 -2.44 6.03
CA ALA A 236 -8.81 -1.31 6.25
C ALA A 236 -7.57 -1.39 5.34
N THR A 237 -7.18 -0.26 4.77
CA THR A 237 -6.04 -0.17 3.85
C THR A 237 -4.85 0.52 4.53
N LYS A 238 -3.75 0.69 3.78
CA LYS A 238 -2.57 1.45 4.25
C LYS A 238 -2.82 2.96 4.34
N TYR A 239 -3.91 3.43 3.76
CA TYR A 239 -4.34 4.83 3.75
C TYR A 239 -5.35 5.09 4.86
#